data_AF-A0A9P1HWR2-F1
#
_entry.id   AF-A0A9P1HWR2-F1
#
_cell.length_a   1.000
_cell.length_b   1.000
_cell.length_c   1.000
_cell.angle_alpha   90.00
_cell.angle_beta   90.00
_cell.angle_gamma   90.00
#
_symmetry.space_group_name_H-M   'P 1'
#
loop_
_entity.id
_entity.type
_entity.pdbx_description
1 polymer ?
#
loop_
_entity_poly.entity_id
_entity_poly.type
_entity_poly.pdbx_seq_one_letter_code
_entity_poly.pdbx_strand_id
1 'polypeptide(L)'
;MTAPDVQLTLCPISKAMSTVAMNIFCYLYDPINFMKHGQSISSTIWSGRLCRKINELKSYDELQQSIGNKFYRTIAVVRDPLSRFISGYLDKCVRPKRKCFGCDSEDVFCVLTRLKMALINKPEIPSATNITFSVELLHMAPQTWYCEMRKVFESLIFVKYGQTGYEHERMIKELAIAFTIARVPSTQVNYIENELKS
;
A
#
# COMPACT_ATOMS: atom_id res chain seq x y z
N MET A 1 -8.00 2.09 1.88
CA MET A 1 -9.22 1.41 1.37
C MET A 1 -9.95 0.79 2.54
N THR A 2 -11.27 0.62 2.46
CA THR A 2 -12.08 0.01 3.54
C THR A 2 -12.66 -1.33 3.11
N ALA A 3 -12.77 -2.26 4.06
CA ALA A 3 -13.57 -3.48 3.97
C ALA A 3 -14.53 -3.49 5.17
N PRO A 4 -15.73 -2.87 5.04
CA PRO A 4 -16.61 -2.60 6.17
C PRO A 4 -17.10 -3.84 6.91
N ASP A 5 -17.41 -4.92 6.20
CA ASP A 5 -18.00 -6.14 6.78
C ASP A 5 -17.07 -6.86 7.76
N VAL A 6 -15.76 -6.66 7.59
CA VAL A 6 -14.71 -7.25 8.43
C VAL A 6 -13.95 -6.20 9.24
N GLN A 7 -14.43 -4.95 9.25
CA GLN A 7 -13.85 -3.85 10.03
C GLN A 7 -12.35 -3.63 9.80
N LEU A 8 -11.90 -3.81 8.55
CA LEU A 8 -10.51 -3.60 8.17
C LEU A 8 -10.37 -2.37 7.28
N THR A 9 -9.21 -1.72 7.38
CA THR A 9 -8.74 -0.76 6.39
C THR A 9 -7.33 -1.10 5.93
N LEU A 10 -6.99 -0.62 4.74
CA LEU A 10 -5.67 -0.76 4.14
C LEU A 10 -4.98 0.59 4.07
N CYS A 11 -3.73 0.62 4.51
CA CYS A 11 -2.76 1.64 4.14
C CYS A 11 -1.86 1.16 2.98
N PRO A 12 -2.11 1.60 1.72
CA PRO A 12 -1.41 1.08 0.55
C PRO A 12 -0.06 1.77 0.34
N ILE A 13 0.98 1.32 1.05
CA ILE A 13 2.34 1.84 0.94
C ILE A 13 2.98 1.40 -0.39
N SER A 14 3.33 2.36 -1.25
CA SER A 14 3.91 2.05 -2.56
C SER A 14 5.20 1.22 -2.43
N LYS A 15 5.44 0.32 -3.38
CA LYS A 15 6.60 -0.61 -3.43
C LYS A 15 6.68 -1.61 -2.26
N ALA A 16 5.63 -1.71 -1.45
CA ALA A 16 5.43 -2.76 -0.44
C ALA A 16 4.15 -3.55 -0.77
N MET A 17 4.09 -4.12 -2.00
CA MET A 17 2.95 -4.92 -2.46
C MET A 17 1.60 -4.15 -2.54
N SER A 18 1.64 -2.82 -2.64
CA SER A 18 0.42 -1.98 -2.63
C SER A 18 -0.65 -2.42 -3.62
N THR A 19 -0.30 -2.78 -4.86
CA THR A 19 -1.31 -3.17 -5.87
C THR A 19 -2.05 -4.44 -5.47
N VAL A 20 -1.31 -5.48 -5.05
CA VAL A 20 -1.92 -6.74 -4.62
C VAL A 20 -2.73 -6.55 -3.34
N ALA A 21 -2.22 -5.78 -2.37
CA ALA A 21 -2.97 -5.46 -1.15
C ALA A 21 -4.28 -4.71 -1.46
N MET A 22 -4.26 -3.80 -2.43
CA MET A 22 -5.48 -3.13 -2.89
C MET A 22 -6.46 -4.09 -3.55
N ASN A 23 -5.99 -5.08 -4.32
CA ASN A 23 -6.85 -6.11 -4.89
C ASN A 23 -7.47 -7.00 -3.79
N ILE A 24 -6.70 -7.38 -2.77
CA ILE A 24 -7.23 -8.11 -1.59
C ILE A 24 -8.35 -7.30 -0.94
N PHE A 25 -8.14 -6.01 -0.68
CA PHE A 25 -9.17 -5.17 -0.06
C PHE A 25 -10.36 -4.86 -0.98
N CYS A 26 -10.18 -4.94 -2.30
CA CYS A 26 -11.29 -4.90 -3.26
C CYS A 26 -12.13 -6.19 -3.18
N TYR A 27 -11.46 -7.34 -3.13
CA TYR A 27 -12.10 -8.64 -2.93
C TYR A 27 -12.84 -8.73 -1.58
N LEU A 28 -12.23 -8.27 -0.49
CA LEU A 28 -12.87 -8.24 0.84
C LEU A 28 -14.05 -7.26 0.93
N TYR A 29 -14.12 -6.27 0.04
CA TYR A 29 -15.22 -5.32 -0.01
C TYR A 29 -16.43 -5.89 -0.76
N ASP A 30 -16.20 -6.56 -1.88
CA ASP A 30 -17.25 -7.20 -2.68
C ASP A 30 -16.73 -8.45 -3.39
N PRO A 31 -16.71 -9.61 -2.69
CA PRO A 31 -16.11 -10.82 -3.24
C PRO A 31 -16.87 -11.35 -4.46
N ILE A 32 -18.19 -11.13 -4.51
CA ILE A 32 -19.04 -11.62 -5.61
C ILE A 32 -18.70 -10.87 -6.90
N ASN A 33 -18.69 -9.53 -6.85
CA ASN A 33 -18.38 -8.75 -8.04
C ASN A 33 -16.91 -8.85 -8.44
N PHE A 34 -15.99 -8.97 -7.47
CA PHE A 34 -14.57 -9.20 -7.76
C PHE A 34 -14.37 -10.48 -8.60
N MET A 35 -14.95 -11.60 -8.16
CA MET A 35 -14.82 -12.89 -8.86
C MET A 35 -15.53 -12.90 -10.22
N LYS A 36 -16.70 -12.25 -10.35
CA LYS A 36 -17.44 -12.18 -11.63
C LYS A 36 -16.67 -11.47 -12.75
N HIS A 37 -15.84 -10.48 -12.42
CA HIS A 37 -15.07 -9.73 -13.41
C HIS A 37 -13.75 -10.43 -13.81
N GLY A 38 -13.49 -11.65 -13.30
CA GLY A 38 -12.29 -12.42 -13.64
C GLY A 38 -10.98 -11.75 -13.22
N GLN A 39 -11.02 -10.80 -12.28
CA GLN A 39 -9.80 -10.21 -11.74
C GLN A 39 -9.17 -11.18 -10.74
N SER A 40 -7.86 -11.37 -10.85
CA SER A 40 -7.06 -12.13 -9.88
C SER A 40 -6.42 -11.16 -8.88
N ILE A 41 -6.24 -11.61 -7.64
CA ILE A 41 -5.54 -10.85 -6.60
C ILE A 41 -4.11 -10.54 -7.04
N SER A 42 -3.44 -11.50 -7.68
CA SER A 42 -2.06 -11.37 -8.16
C SER A 42 -1.90 -10.42 -9.37
N SER A 43 -3.01 -9.96 -9.96
CA SER A 43 -2.97 -9.02 -11.09
C SER A 43 -2.26 -7.71 -10.73
N THR A 44 -1.18 -7.40 -11.45
CA THR A 44 -0.41 -6.16 -11.25
C THR A 44 -0.90 -5.00 -12.12
N ILE A 45 -2.00 -5.19 -12.86
CA ILE A 45 -2.53 -4.17 -13.78
C ILE A 45 -3.19 -3.04 -12.99
N TRP A 46 -2.58 -1.85 -13.05
CA TRP A 46 -3.11 -0.67 -12.35
C TRP A 46 -4.25 0.03 -13.12
N SER A 47 -4.28 -0.08 -14.45
CA SER A 47 -5.35 0.45 -15.31
C SER A 47 -6.56 -0.49 -15.28
N GLY A 48 -7.71 -0.01 -14.78
CA GLY A 48 -8.94 -0.82 -14.73
C GLY A 48 -9.22 -1.54 -13.41
N ARG A 49 -8.68 -1.04 -12.28
CA ARG A 49 -9.02 -1.55 -10.95
C ARG A 49 -10.53 -1.43 -10.70
N LEU A 50 -11.15 -2.56 -10.35
CA LEU A 50 -12.59 -2.64 -10.11
C LEU A 50 -13.07 -1.69 -9.00
N CYS A 51 -12.38 -1.64 -7.86
CA CYS A 51 -12.80 -0.83 -6.71
C CYS A 51 -12.26 0.62 -6.70
N ARG A 52 -11.75 1.13 -7.82
CA ARG A 52 -11.23 2.50 -7.89
C ARG A 52 -12.33 3.50 -7.55
N LYS A 53 -12.06 4.41 -6.60
CA LYS A 53 -13.04 5.39 -6.08
C LYS A 53 -14.32 4.77 -5.46
N ILE A 54 -14.35 3.46 -5.19
CA ILE A 54 -15.49 2.80 -4.55
C ILE A 54 -15.26 2.74 -3.04
N ASN A 55 -14.20 2.04 -2.62
CA ASN A 55 -13.83 1.89 -1.20
C ASN A 55 -12.49 2.57 -0.88
N GLU A 56 -12.09 3.55 -1.69
CA GLU A 56 -10.86 4.34 -1.52
C GLU A 56 -11.18 5.61 -0.73
N LEU A 57 -10.42 5.85 0.34
CA LEU A 57 -10.48 7.05 1.17
C LEU A 57 -9.17 7.82 1.02
N LYS A 58 -9.26 9.16 1.06
CA LYS A 58 -8.12 10.05 0.81
C LYS A 58 -7.51 10.64 2.08
N SER A 59 -8.22 10.62 3.20
CA SER A 59 -7.76 11.16 4.48
C SER A 59 -8.27 10.36 5.67
N TYR A 60 -7.68 10.63 6.83
CA TYR A 60 -8.17 10.15 8.12
C TYR A 60 -9.57 10.66 8.43
N ASP A 61 -9.89 11.90 8.04
CA ASP A 61 -11.21 12.48 8.32
C ASP A 61 -12.31 11.78 7.49
N GLU A 62 -12.03 11.47 6.22
CA GLU A 62 -12.92 10.62 5.39
C GLU A 62 -13.08 9.22 6.00
N LEU A 63 -12.01 8.67 6.60
CA LEU A 63 -12.07 7.39 7.32
C LEU A 63 -12.99 7.47 8.54
N GLN A 64 -12.82 8.47 9.40
CA GLN A 64 -13.66 8.63 10.59
C GLN A 64 -15.14 8.80 10.20
N GLN A 65 -15.42 9.59 9.15
CA GLN A 65 -16.78 9.73 8.62
C GLN A 65 -17.35 8.40 8.11
N SER A 66 -16.53 7.58 7.43
CA SER A 66 -16.96 6.29 6.88
C SER A 66 -17.23 5.23 7.94
N ILE A 67 -16.49 5.21 9.06
CA ILE A 67 -16.60 4.16 10.08
C ILE A 67 -17.48 4.58 11.28
N GLY A 68 -17.71 5.89 11.45
CA GLY A 68 -18.40 6.43 12.61
C GLY A 68 -17.67 6.08 13.90
N ASN A 69 -18.42 5.55 14.89
CA ASN A 69 -17.85 5.15 16.19
C ASN A 69 -17.23 3.74 16.19
N LYS A 70 -17.18 3.06 15.03
CA LYS A 70 -16.64 1.70 14.96
C LYS A 70 -15.12 1.73 14.97
N PHE A 71 -14.53 0.76 15.65
CA PHE A 71 -13.08 0.57 15.64
C PHE A 71 -12.66 -0.34 14.49
N TYR A 72 -11.85 0.17 13.57
CA TYR A 72 -11.31 -0.60 12.44
C TYR A 72 -9.81 -0.79 12.61
N ARG A 73 -9.30 -1.99 12.31
CA ARG A 73 -7.85 -2.25 12.25
C ARG A 73 -7.31 -1.85 10.88
N THR A 74 -6.16 -1.18 10.87
CA THR A 74 -5.50 -0.73 9.64
C THR A 74 -4.33 -1.65 9.31
N ILE A 75 -4.42 -2.42 8.23
CA ILE A 75 -3.29 -3.23 7.75
C ILE A 75 -2.34 -2.34 6.95
N ALA A 76 -1.05 -2.40 7.31
CA ALA A 76 0.03 -1.76 6.57
C ALA A 76 1.14 -2.78 6.29
N VAL A 77 1.30 -3.13 5.01
CA VAL A 77 2.47 -3.92 4.59
C VAL A 77 3.67 -2.99 4.50
N VAL A 78 4.68 -3.25 5.32
CA VAL A 78 5.90 -2.43 5.42
C VAL A 78 7.10 -3.20 4.87
N ARG A 79 8.00 -2.50 4.18
CA ARG A 79 9.19 -3.08 3.56
C ARG A 79 10.46 -2.50 4.17
N ASP A 80 11.55 -3.24 4.12
CA ASP A 80 12.88 -2.69 4.40
C ASP A 80 13.11 -1.37 3.62
N PRO A 81 13.46 -0.25 4.28
CA PRO A 81 13.57 1.06 3.63
C PRO A 81 14.56 1.09 2.45
N LEU A 82 15.70 0.39 2.57
CA LEU A 82 16.73 0.37 1.52
C LEU A 82 16.24 -0.38 0.29
N SER A 83 15.72 -1.58 0.49
CA SER A 83 15.14 -2.41 -0.57
C SER A 83 13.95 -1.72 -1.25
N ARG A 84 13.14 -1.00 -0.47
CA ARG A 84 12.04 -0.19 -1.01
C ARG A 84 12.55 0.96 -1.87
N PHE A 85 13.58 1.70 -1.41
CA PHE A 85 14.22 2.76 -2.19
C PHE A 85 14.76 2.22 -3.51
N ILE A 86 15.55 1.14 -3.48
CA ILE A 86 16.10 0.52 -4.70
C ILE A 86 14.98 0.15 -5.67
N SER A 87 13.90 -0.48 -5.16
CA SER A 87 12.75 -0.84 -5.97
C SER A 87 12.04 0.37 -6.58
N GLY A 88 11.92 1.48 -5.83
CA GLY A 88 11.33 2.74 -6.31
C GLY A 88 12.21 3.44 -7.35
N TYR A 89 13.51 3.53 -7.10
CA TYR A 89 14.51 4.12 -7.99
C TYR A 89 14.57 3.38 -9.34
N LEU A 90 14.71 2.06 -9.32
CA LEU A 90 14.74 1.25 -10.53
C LEU A 90 13.43 1.38 -11.34
N ASP A 91 12.30 1.48 -10.65
CA ASP A 91 10.97 1.55 -11.27
C ASP A 91 10.63 2.91 -11.85
N LYS A 92 10.97 3.99 -11.15
CA LYS A 92 10.53 5.34 -11.51
C LYS A 92 11.61 6.17 -12.21
N CYS A 93 12.87 5.78 -12.11
CA CYS A 93 14.01 6.50 -12.68
C CYS A 93 14.68 5.70 -13.78
N VAL A 94 15.27 4.54 -13.43
CA VAL A 94 16.16 3.78 -14.33
C VAL A 94 15.41 3.17 -15.50
N ARG A 95 14.43 2.29 -15.25
CA ARG A 95 13.66 1.62 -16.33
C ARG A 95 13.00 2.58 -17.33
N PRO A 96 12.29 3.64 -16.88
CA PRO A 96 11.68 4.59 -17.81
C PRO A 96 12.69 5.60 -18.38
N LYS A 97 13.98 5.55 -18.00
CA LYS A 97 15.02 6.52 -18.35
C LYS A 97 14.58 7.96 -18.10
N ARG A 98 13.90 8.18 -16.97
CA ARG A 98 13.33 9.47 -16.59
C ARG A 98 14.29 10.24 -15.69
N LYS A 99 14.38 11.56 -15.89
CA LYS A 99 15.08 12.44 -14.95
C LYS A 99 14.33 12.50 -13.62
N CYS A 100 14.91 11.88 -12.60
CA CYS A 100 14.36 11.89 -11.25
C CYS A 100 14.97 13.03 -10.45
N PHE A 101 14.14 13.94 -9.93
CA PHE A 101 14.59 15.12 -9.18
C PHE A 101 15.66 15.97 -9.91
N GLY A 102 15.59 15.99 -11.25
CA GLY A 102 16.55 16.70 -12.11
C GLY A 102 17.86 15.97 -12.39
N CYS A 103 18.07 14.78 -11.82
CA CYS A 103 19.26 13.95 -12.04
C CYS A 103 19.09 13.04 -13.27
N ASP A 104 20.21 12.63 -13.86
CA ASP A 104 20.22 11.55 -14.84
C ASP A 104 19.80 10.23 -14.18
N SER A 105 19.09 9.38 -14.93
CA SER A 105 18.38 8.24 -14.37
C SER A 105 19.27 7.18 -13.75
N GLU A 106 20.54 7.12 -14.14
CA GLU A 106 21.53 6.15 -13.66
C GLU A 106 22.41 6.69 -12.52
N ASP A 107 22.37 8.01 -12.26
CA ASP A 107 23.11 8.64 -11.17
C ASP A 107 22.35 8.53 -9.83
N VAL A 108 22.54 7.39 -9.18
CA VAL A 108 21.91 7.10 -7.88
C VAL A 108 22.36 8.08 -6.79
N PHE A 109 23.58 8.61 -6.87
CA PHE A 109 24.11 9.52 -5.85
C PHE A 109 23.44 10.88 -5.94
N CYS A 110 23.28 11.42 -7.15
CA CYS A 110 22.49 12.62 -7.38
C CYS A 110 21.05 12.43 -6.92
N VAL A 111 20.39 11.34 -7.32
CA VAL A 111 18.98 11.08 -6.96
C VAL A 111 18.81 10.98 -5.45
N LEU A 112 19.68 10.24 -4.74
CA LEU A 112 19.61 10.09 -3.30
C LEU A 112 19.84 11.44 -2.59
N THR A 113 20.79 12.24 -3.06
CA THR A 113 21.10 13.56 -2.50
C THR A 113 19.90 14.51 -2.66
N ARG A 114 19.32 14.57 -3.87
CA ARG A 114 18.14 15.42 -4.14
C ARG A 114 16.89 14.94 -3.43
N LEU A 115 16.69 13.62 -3.32
CA LEU A 115 15.62 13.04 -2.51
C LEU A 115 15.77 13.44 -1.04
N LYS A 116 16.97 13.29 -0.46
CA LYS A 116 17.24 13.70 0.94
C LYS A 116 16.92 15.18 1.15
N MET A 117 17.37 16.06 0.25
CA MET A 117 17.04 17.49 0.30
C MET A 117 15.53 17.72 0.23
N ALA A 118 14.84 17.04 -0.69
CA ALA A 118 13.39 17.13 -0.82
C ALA A 118 12.64 16.64 0.44
N LEU A 119 13.18 15.65 1.16
CA LEU A 119 12.59 15.13 2.39
C LEU A 119 12.82 16.08 3.59
N ILE A 120 14.01 16.68 3.70
CA ILE A 120 14.36 17.61 4.80
C ILE A 120 13.68 18.96 4.61
N ASN A 121 13.66 19.48 3.37
CA ASN A 121 13.15 20.83 3.07
C ASN A 121 11.63 20.86 2.88
N LYS A 122 10.91 19.76 3.13
CA LYS A 122 9.44 19.78 3.18
C LYS A 122 9.03 20.39 4.52
N PRO A 123 8.47 21.61 4.55
CA PRO A 123 7.84 22.11 5.77
C PRO A 123 6.64 21.20 6.07
N GLU A 124 6.33 21.06 7.35
CA GLU A 124 5.21 20.30 7.93
C GLU A 124 4.06 20.11 6.95
N ILE A 125 3.69 18.84 6.70
CA ILE A 125 2.62 18.39 5.80
C ILE A 125 1.44 19.39 5.85
N PRO A 126 1.35 20.35 4.91
CA PRO A 126 0.20 21.21 4.80
C PRO A 126 -0.91 20.28 4.30
N SER A 127 -2.11 20.45 4.85
CA SER A 127 -3.35 19.80 4.41
C SER A 127 -3.30 19.41 2.94
N ALA A 128 -3.63 18.14 2.66
CA ALA A 128 -3.40 17.36 1.44
C ALA A 128 -3.93 17.91 0.08
N THR A 129 -3.89 19.22 -0.17
CA THR A 129 -4.51 19.86 -1.33
C THR A 129 -3.53 20.52 -2.31
N ASN A 130 -2.27 20.78 -1.94
CA ASN A 130 -1.33 21.50 -2.84
C ASN A 130 0.10 20.95 -2.96
N ILE A 131 0.38 19.78 -2.40
CA ILE A 131 1.60 19.05 -2.73
C ILE A 131 1.25 18.05 -3.83
N THR A 132 1.55 18.40 -5.08
CA THR A 132 1.82 17.40 -6.11
C THR A 132 3.04 16.61 -5.65
N PHE A 133 2.82 15.53 -4.89
CA PHE A 133 3.88 14.57 -4.65
C PHE A 133 4.25 14.04 -6.03
N SER A 134 5.50 14.28 -6.44
CA SER A 134 6.00 13.65 -7.66
C SER A 134 5.86 12.13 -7.51
N VAL A 135 5.59 11.44 -8.62
CA VAL A 135 5.42 9.98 -8.60
C VAL A 135 6.67 9.33 -7.98
N GLU A 136 7.84 9.90 -8.24
CA GLU A 136 9.13 9.54 -7.63
C GLU A 136 9.09 9.62 -6.10
N LEU A 137 8.64 10.77 -5.56
CA LEU A 137 8.62 11.01 -4.12
C LEU A 137 7.69 10.02 -3.42
N LEU A 138 6.51 9.72 -3.95
CA LEU A 138 5.63 8.69 -3.36
C LEU A 138 6.36 7.34 -3.24
N HIS A 139 7.00 6.89 -4.31
CA HIS A 139 7.62 5.56 -4.33
C HIS A 139 8.90 5.44 -3.49
N MET A 140 9.47 6.55 -3.01
CA MET A 140 10.73 6.59 -2.27
C MET A 140 10.66 7.32 -0.90
N ALA A 141 9.59 8.06 -0.61
CA ALA A 141 9.41 8.76 0.66
C ALA A 141 9.27 7.80 1.84
N PRO A 142 9.51 8.25 3.09
CA PRO A 142 9.29 7.44 4.28
C PRO A 142 7.90 6.80 4.29
N GLN A 143 7.84 5.52 4.68
CA GLN A 143 6.59 4.76 4.72
C GLN A 143 5.58 5.36 5.72
N THR A 144 6.08 6.03 6.75
CA THR A 144 5.28 6.72 7.77
C THR A 144 4.52 7.94 7.23
N TRP A 145 4.85 8.45 6.04
CA TRP A 145 4.11 9.55 5.40
C TRP A 145 2.78 9.10 4.78
N TYR A 146 2.56 7.79 4.66
CA TYR A 146 1.33 7.26 4.10
C TYR A 146 0.19 7.28 5.12
N CYS A 147 -1.03 7.49 4.63
CA CYS A 147 -2.29 7.28 5.37
C CYS A 147 -2.42 8.07 6.67
N GLU A 148 -1.71 9.20 6.78
CA GLU A 148 -1.62 9.96 8.03
C GLU A 148 -1.28 9.05 9.21
N MET A 149 -0.27 8.17 9.03
CA MET A 149 0.02 7.02 9.90
C MET A 149 -0.01 7.33 11.41
N ARG A 150 0.42 8.52 11.79
CA ARG A 150 0.36 9.01 13.18
C ARG A 150 -1.05 8.96 13.77
N LYS A 151 -2.08 9.33 13.00
CA LYS A 151 -3.49 9.36 13.44
C LYS A 151 -4.11 7.97 13.56
N VAL A 152 -3.60 6.98 12.82
CA VAL A 152 -4.10 5.59 12.84
C VAL A 152 -3.20 4.64 13.63
N PHE A 153 -2.18 5.15 14.33
CA PHE A 153 -1.10 4.34 14.89
C PHE A 153 -1.59 3.21 15.81
N GLU A 154 -2.57 3.50 16.67
CA GLU A 154 -3.14 2.55 17.62
C GLU A 154 -3.94 1.42 16.97
N SER A 155 -4.38 1.60 15.72
CA SER A 155 -5.13 0.60 14.97
C SER A 155 -4.27 -0.19 13.98
N LEU A 156 -2.98 0.14 13.84
CA LEU A 156 -2.11 -0.48 12.84
C LEU A 156 -1.79 -1.94 13.16
N ILE A 157 -1.85 -2.75 12.11
CA ILE A 157 -1.27 -4.08 12.03
C ILE A 157 -0.17 -4.01 10.98
N PHE A 158 1.08 -4.09 11.43
CA PHE A 158 2.23 -4.14 10.52
C PHE A 158 2.45 -5.57 10.04
N VAL A 159 2.51 -5.73 8.73
CA VAL A 159 2.92 -6.98 8.07
C VAL A 159 4.24 -6.71 7.35
N LYS A 160 5.27 -7.52 7.58
CA LYS A 160 6.55 -7.33 6.89
C LYS A 160 6.48 -7.92 5.48
N TYR A 161 6.83 -7.10 4.49
CA TYR A 161 6.92 -7.55 3.10
C TYR A 161 8.06 -8.56 2.95
N GLY A 162 7.73 -9.74 2.44
CA GLY A 162 8.68 -10.77 2.03
C GLY A 162 8.59 -11.02 0.53
N GLN A 163 9.72 -10.88 -0.17
CA GLN A 163 9.73 -11.03 -1.62
C GLN A 163 9.78 -12.50 -2.06
N THR A 164 10.55 -13.34 -1.37
CA THR A 164 10.72 -14.76 -1.69
C THR A 164 10.97 -15.60 -0.44
N GLY A 165 10.86 -16.93 -0.58
CA GLY A 165 11.22 -17.92 0.43
C GLY A 165 10.49 -17.72 1.77
N TYR A 166 11.23 -17.92 2.87
CA TYR A 166 10.68 -17.85 4.22
C TYR A 166 10.01 -16.51 4.54
N GLU A 167 10.56 -15.39 4.10
CA GLU A 167 9.97 -14.07 4.36
C GLU A 167 8.60 -13.93 3.67
N HIS A 168 8.48 -14.48 2.46
CA HIS A 168 7.24 -14.46 1.70
C HIS A 168 6.16 -15.32 2.36
N GLU A 169 6.51 -16.55 2.75
CA GLU A 169 5.61 -17.44 3.49
C GLU A 169 5.15 -16.82 4.81
N ARG A 170 6.08 -16.18 5.53
CA ARG A 170 5.78 -15.46 6.77
C ARG A 170 4.80 -14.30 6.53
N MET A 171 5.02 -13.49 5.49
CA MET A 171 4.11 -12.40 5.13
C MET A 171 2.68 -12.90 4.88
N ILE A 172 2.54 -13.99 4.11
CA ILE A 172 1.25 -14.62 3.81
C ILE A 172 0.57 -15.08 5.11
N LYS A 173 1.33 -15.75 6.00
CA LYS A 173 0.82 -16.22 7.29
C LYS A 173 0.39 -15.06 8.20
N GLU A 174 1.17 -13.98 8.27
CA GLU A 174 0.82 -12.77 9.05
C GLU A 174 -0.48 -12.13 8.54
N LEU A 175 -0.66 -12.05 7.21
CA LEU A 175 -1.93 -11.58 6.62
C LEU A 175 -3.09 -12.51 6.95
N ALA A 176 -2.94 -13.82 6.80
CA ALA A 176 -3.98 -14.80 7.08
C ALA A 176 -4.44 -14.76 8.55
N ILE A 177 -3.50 -14.58 9.47
CA ILE A 177 -3.80 -14.38 10.91
C ILE A 177 -4.61 -13.10 11.11
N ALA A 178 -4.19 -11.97 10.51
CA ALA A 178 -4.90 -10.70 10.63
C ALA A 178 -6.33 -10.80 10.10
N PHE A 179 -6.54 -11.47 8.95
CA PHE A 179 -7.85 -11.69 8.37
C PHE A 179 -8.72 -12.62 9.21
N THR A 180 -8.14 -13.67 9.79
CA THR A 180 -8.86 -14.60 10.68
C THR A 180 -9.32 -13.90 11.96
N ILE A 181 -8.47 -13.07 12.58
CA ILE A 181 -8.83 -12.26 13.75
C ILE A 181 -9.97 -11.28 13.41
N ALA A 182 -9.95 -10.72 12.20
CA ALA A 182 -11.00 -9.87 11.67
C ALA A 182 -12.27 -10.62 11.23
N ARG A 183 -12.33 -11.95 11.46
CA ARG A 183 -13.47 -12.82 11.13
C ARG A 183 -13.80 -12.85 9.64
N VAL A 184 -12.80 -12.67 8.78
CA VAL A 184 -12.92 -12.96 7.34
C VAL A 184 -13.24 -14.47 7.20
N PRO A 185 -14.22 -14.88 6.37
CA PRO A 185 -14.56 -16.29 6.19
C PRO A 185 -13.34 -17.11 5.73
N SER A 186 -13.18 -18.32 6.28
CA SER A 186 -12.02 -19.18 5.99
C SER A 186 -11.86 -19.49 4.49
N THR A 187 -12.96 -19.60 3.75
CA THR A 187 -12.94 -19.77 2.29
C THR A 187 -12.30 -18.58 1.57
N GLN A 188 -12.56 -17.35 2.04
CA GLN A 188 -11.95 -16.13 1.51
C GLN A 188 -10.46 -16.02 1.90
N VAL A 189 -10.12 -16.35 3.15
CA VAL A 189 -8.72 -16.37 3.61
C VAL A 189 -7.91 -17.36 2.79
N ASN A 190 -8.41 -18.59 2.61
CA ASN A 190 -7.75 -19.62 1.80
C ASN A 190 -7.56 -19.20 0.35
N TYR A 191 -8.56 -18.54 -0.25
CA TYR A 191 -8.45 -18.00 -1.61
C TYR A 191 -7.32 -16.96 -1.70
N ILE A 192 -7.27 -16.00 -0.77
CA ILE A 192 -6.21 -14.99 -0.71
C ILE A 192 -4.85 -15.67 -0.54
N GLU A 193 -4.70 -16.61 0.39
CA GLU A 193 -3.43 -17.32 0.61
C GLU A 193 -2.95 -18.05 -0.64
N ASN A 194 -3.85 -18.71 -1.36
CA ASN A 194 -3.51 -19.43 -2.59
C ASN A 194 -3.05 -18.49 -3.70
N GLU A 195 -3.73 -17.36 -3.89
CA GLU A 195 -3.34 -16.31 -4.86
C GLU A 195 -2.01 -15.63 -4.51
N LEU A 196 -1.60 -15.65 -3.24
CA LEU A 196 -0.31 -15.12 -2.82
C LEU A 196 0.82 -16.15 -2.94
N LYS A 197 0.51 -17.44 -2.97
CA LYS A 197 1.49 -18.53 -3.16
C LYS A 197 1.80 -18.83 -4.63
N SER A 198 0.89 -18.48 -5.54
CA SER A 198 1.00 -18.66 -7.00
C SER A 198 2.01 -17.69 -7.62
#